data_AF-A0A0P6XUA1-F1
#
_entry.id   AF-A0A0P6XUA1-F1
#
_cell.length_a   1.000
_cell.length_b   1.000
_cell.length_c   1.000
_cell.angle_alpha   90.00
_cell.angle_beta   90.00
_cell.angle_gamma   90.00
#
_symmetry.space_group_name_H-M   'P 1'
#
loop_
_entity.id
_entity.type
_entity.pdbx_description
1 polymer ?
#
loop_
_entity_poly.entity_id
_entity_poly.type
_entity_poly.pdbx_seq_one_letter_code
_entity_poly.pdbx_strand_id
1 'polypeptide(L)'
;MQKLTPKNLVCLGIELLIAGLHILGPGRRAGGEWFVLSASYFSDLTLPFGFYFLLCISEDQFRFLRPWWVKALLVFSAAVAAETLQALGVYALGGTFDPLDYGMYAAGVLLAAALEQGIMRRVLPFWEEKHAAVPRG
;
A
#
# COMPACT_ATOMS: atom_id res chain seq x y z
N MET A 1 -4.50 22.87 -10.16
CA MET A 1 -3.98 21.55 -10.61
C MET A 1 -2.71 21.26 -9.86
N GLN A 2 -2.65 20.17 -9.08
CA GLN A 2 -1.40 19.71 -8.47
C GLN A 2 -0.40 19.39 -9.59
N LYS A 3 0.84 19.89 -9.49
CA LYS A 3 1.90 19.49 -10.41
C LYS A 3 2.29 18.04 -10.08
N LEU A 4 2.35 17.17 -11.09
CA LEU A 4 2.86 15.81 -10.94
C LEU A 4 4.36 15.88 -10.60
N THR A 5 4.75 15.40 -9.43
CA THR A 5 6.16 15.29 -9.02
C THR A 5 6.74 13.94 -9.47
N PRO A 6 8.07 13.80 -9.59
CA PRO A 6 8.71 12.51 -9.88
C PRO A 6 8.30 11.41 -8.89
N LYS A 7 8.16 11.76 -7.61
CA LYS A 7 7.66 10.86 -6.56
C LYS A 7 6.23 10.38 -6.83
N ASN A 8 5.34 11.28 -7.25
CA ASN A 8 3.97 10.91 -7.60
C ASN A 8 3.95 9.95 -8.78
N LEU A 9 4.80 10.17 -9.79
CA LEU A 9 4.91 9.26 -10.95
C LEU A 9 5.38 7.87 -10.54
N VAL A 10 6.34 7.76 -9.62
CA VAL A 10 6.79 6.45 -9.09
C VAL A 10 5.66 5.74 -8.36
N CYS A 11 4.96 6.44 -7.45
CA CYS A 11 3.85 5.86 -6.71
C CYS A 11 2.71 5.42 -7.65
N LEU A 12 2.34 6.27 -8.62
CA LEU A 12 1.35 5.91 -9.65
C LEU A 12 1.81 4.71 -10.49
N GLY A 13 3.10 4.61 -10.82
CA GLY A 13 3.65 3.47 -11.52
C GLY A 13 3.53 2.17 -10.72
N ILE A 14 3.75 2.22 -9.41
CA ILE A 14 3.53 1.10 -8.50
C ILE A 14 2.06 0.68 -8.50
N GLU A 15 1.13 1.63 -8.38
CA GLU A 15 -0.32 1.34 -8.41
C GLU A 15 -0.75 0.71 -9.74
N LEU A 16 -0.27 1.24 -10.86
CA LEU A 16 -0.55 0.69 -12.19
C LEU A 16 0.02 -0.72 -12.35
N LEU A 17 1.21 -0.98 -11.79
CA LEU A 17 1.79 -2.32 -11.79
C LEU A 17 0.94 -3.29 -10.96
N ILE A 18 0.53 -2.89 -9.75
CA ILE A 18 -0.33 -3.70 -8.88
C ILE A 18 -1.67 -3.98 -9.56
N ALA A 19 -2.31 -2.96 -10.13
CA ALA A 19 -3.56 -3.11 -10.88
C ALA A 19 -3.38 -4.04 -12.09
N GLY A 20 -2.28 -3.89 -12.84
CA GLY A 20 -1.94 -4.77 -13.95
C GLY A 20 -1.75 -6.22 -13.51
N LEU A 21 -1.06 -6.47 -12.39
CA LEU A 21 -0.89 -7.80 -11.83
C LEU A 21 -2.22 -8.42 -11.40
N HIS A 22 -3.14 -7.65 -10.85
CA HIS A 22 -4.50 -8.13 -10.53
C HIS A 22 -5.30 -8.49 -11.79
N ILE A 23 -5.20 -7.71 -12.86
CA ILE A 23 -5.90 -7.98 -14.14
C ILE A 23 -5.33 -9.23 -14.82
N LEU A 24 -4.00 -9.36 -14.83
CA LEU A 24 -3.31 -10.51 -15.43
C LEU A 24 -3.53 -11.78 -14.60
N GLY A 25 -3.60 -11.65 -13.27
CA GLY A 25 -3.87 -12.74 -12.33
C GLY A 25 -2.71 -13.73 -12.25
N PRO A 26 -1.72 -13.56 -11.35
CA PRO A 26 -0.72 -14.60 -11.10
C PRO A 26 -1.43 -15.91 -10.73
N GLY A 27 -1.12 -16.99 -11.45
CA GLY A 27 -1.75 -18.30 -11.25
C GLY A 27 -2.93 -18.62 -12.19
N ARG A 28 -3.34 -17.73 -13.11
CA ARG A 28 -4.37 -18.06 -14.13
C ARG A 28 -4.01 -19.29 -14.98
N ARG A 29 -2.71 -19.55 -15.15
CA ARG A 29 -2.18 -20.75 -15.82
C ARG A 29 -2.06 -21.98 -14.92
N ALA A 30 -2.09 -21.81 -13.60
CA ALA A 30 -1.92 -22.90 -12.64
C ALA A 30 -3.21 -23.71 -12.44
N GLY A 31 -4.38 -23.08 -12.62
CA GLY A 31 -5.69 -23.74 -12.56
C GLY A 31 -6.10 -24.24 -11.15
N GLY A 32 -7.40 -24.25 -10.88
CA GLY A 32 -7.97 -24.83 -9.64
C GLY A 32 -7.80 -24.00 -8.36
N GLU A 33 -7.80 -24.66 -7.20
CA GLU A 33 -7.73 -24.05 -5.86
C GLU A 33 -6.46 -23.23 -5.62
N TRP A 34 -5.36 -23.59 -6.29
CA TRP A 34 -4.10 -22.85 -6.23
C TRP A 34 -4.20 -21.43 -6.81
N PHE A 35 -5.08 -21.22 -7.80
CA PHE A 35 -5.35 -19.88 -8.33
C PHE A 35 -6.11 -19.01 -7.33
N VAL A 36 -7.08 -19.59 -6.62
CA VAL A 36 -7.89 -18.86 -5.63
C VAL A 36 -7.03 -18.48 -4.42
N LEU A 37 -6.23 -19.42 -3.90
CA LEU A 37 -5.30 -19.16 -2.81
C LEU A 37 -4.24 -18.14 -3.20
N SER A 38 -3.63 -18.27 -4.39
CA SER A 38 -2.63 -17.30 -4.85
C SER A 38 -3.25 -15.92 -5.09
N ALA A 39 -4.48 -15.84 -5.61
CA ALA A 39 -5.13 -14.56 -5.88
C ALA A 39 -5.61 -13.85 -4.60
N SER A 40 -6.14 -14.58 -3.62
CA SER A 40 -6.58 -14.01 -2.33
C SER A 40 -5.38 -13.43 -1.58
N TYR A 41 -4.40 -14.29 -1.26
CA TYR A 41 -3.20 -13.89 -0.53
C TYR A 41 -2.38 -12.81 -1.25
N PHE A 42 -2.38 -12.82 -2.59
CA PHE A 42 -1.74 -11.75 -3.35
C PHE A 42 -2.43 -10.40 -3.12
N SER A 43 -3.75 -10.35 -3.09
CA SER A 43 -4.49 -9.11 -2.82
C SER A 43 -4.27 -8.64 -1.38
N ASP A 44 -4.31 -9.57 -0.41
CA ASP A 44 -4.10 -9.26 1.01
C ASP A 44 -2.69 -8.70 1.27
N LEU A 45 -1.70 -9.08 0.47
CA LEU A 45 -0.36 -8.48 0.54
C LEU A 45 -0.27 -7.15 -0.21
N THR A 46 -0.81 -7.10 -1.43
CA THR A 46 -0.54 -6.00 -2.36
C THR A 46 -1.42 -4.77 -2.13
N LEU A 47 -2.63 -4.93 -1.58
CA LEU A 47 -3.50 -3.80 -1.24
C LEU A 47 -2.88 -2.92 -0.14
N PRO A 48 -2.46 -3.44 1.03
CA PRO A 48 -1.76 -2.63 2.03
C PRO A 48 -0.47 -2.03 1.49
N PHE A 49 0.25 -2.77 0.64
CA PHE A 49 1.45 -2.28 -0.01
C PHE A 49 1.16 -1.04 -0.89
N GLY A 50 0.14 -1.10 -1.75
CA GLY A 50 -0.28 0.03 -2.59
C GLY A 50 -0.80 1.21 -1.77
N PHE A 51 -1.70 0.95 -0.82
CA PHE A 51 -2.22 2.00 0.07
C PHE A 51 -1.13 2.77 0.81
N TYR A 52 -0.04 2.11 1.20
CA TYR A 52 1.12 2.77 1.77
C TYR A 52 1.73 3.81 0.82
N PHE A 53 1.92 3.47 -0.46
CA PHE A 53 2.45 4.40 -1.46
C PHE A 53 1.46 5.50 -1.85
N LEU A 54 0.15 5.25 -1.79
CA LEU A 54 -0.86 6.31 -1.89
C LEU A 54 -0.73 7.34 -0.74
N LEU A 55 -0.44 6.89 0.49
CA LEU A 55 -0.14 7.81 1.59
C LEU A 55 1.18 8.57 1.38
N CYS A 56 2.18 7.97 0.73
CA CYS A 56 3.41 8.66 0.36
C CYS A 56 3.16 9.84 -0.59
N ILE A 57 2.18 9.76 -1.49
CA ILE A 57 1.78 10.91 -2.35
C ILE A 57 1.19 12.04 -1.50
N SER A 58 0.48 11.69 -0.43
CA SER A 58 -0.28 12.63 0.39
C SER A 58 0.56 13.29 1.51
N GLU A 59 1.79 12.83 1.76
CA GLU A 59 2.61 13.33 2.87
C GLU A 59 3.12 14.78 2.71
N ASP A 60 3.11 15.30 1.48
CA ASP A 60 3.43 16.70 1.20
C ASP A 60 2.31 17.63 1.67
N GLN A 61 1.06 17.19 1.52
CA GLN A 61 -0.12 17.89 2.01
C GLN A 61 -0.30 17.69 3.52
N PHE A 62 -0.10 16.47 4.01
CA PHE A 62 -0.31 16.09 5.41
C PHE A 62 1.00 15.72 6.08
N ARG A 63 1.61 16.69 6.78
CA ARG A 63 2.93 16.54 7.43
C ARG A 63 3.00 15.38 8.43
N PHE A 64 1.88 14.99 9.04
CA PHE A 64 1.85 13.88 9.99
C PHE A 64 2.07 12.51 9.30
N LEU A 65 1.90 12.40 7.98
CA LEU A 65 2.18 11.19 7.20
C LEU A 65 3.66 11.01 6.84
N ARG A 66 4.52 12.01 7.10
CA ARG A 66 5.96 11.92 6.78
C ARG A 66 6.69 10.79 7.50
N PRO A 67 6.43 10.51 8.80
CA PRO A 67 7.05 9.37 9.45
C PRO A 67 6.49 8.07 8.85
N TRP A 68 7.39 7.21 8.39
CA TRP A 68 7.03 5.93 7.75
C TRP A 68 6.14 5.05 8.64
N TRP A 69 6.40 5.06 9.95
CA TRP A 69 5.63 4.28 10.93
C TRP A 69 4.18 4.76 11.06
N VAL A 70 3.90 6.04 10.80
CA VAL A 70 2.52 6.56 10.81
C VAL A 70 1.74 6.00 9.63
N LYS A 71 2.34 6.03 8.42
CA LYS A 71 1.73 5.45 7.22
C LYS A 71 1.50 3.95 7.41
N ALA A 72 2.50 3.25 7.94
CA ALA A 72 2.42 1.83 8.22
C ALA A 72 1.28 1.51 9.19
N LEU A 73 1.21 2.25 10.31
CA LEU A 73 0.19 2.04 11.33
C LEU A 73 -1.21 2.37 10.82
N LEU A 74 -1.38 3.43 10.02
CA LEU A 74 -2.68 3.77 9.44
C LEU A 74 -3.18 2.69 8.49
N VAL A 75 -2.33 2.23 7.57
CA VAL A 75 -2.73 1.19 6.60
C VAL A 75 -3.00 -0.13 7.30
N PHE A 76 -2.10 -0.55 8.19
CA PHE A 76 -2.28 -1.80 8.95
C PHE A 76 -3.54 -1.75 9.81
N SER A 77 -3.77 -0.66 10.56
CA SER A 77 -4.95 -0.53 11.41
C SER A 77 -6.23 -0.50 10.60
N ALA A 78 -6.24 0.13 9.43
CA ALA A 78 -7.40 0.14 8.54
C ALA A 78 -7.71 -1.26 8.01
N ALA A 79 -6.70 -2.02 7.59
CA ALA A 79 -6.87 -3.39 7.11
C ALA A 79 -7.34 -4.33 8.24
N VAL A 80 -6.70 -4.26 9.41
CA VAL A 80 -7.11 -5.01 10.61
C VAL A 80 -8.55 -4.68 11.01
N ALA A 81 -8.91 -3.39 11.03
CA ALA A 81 -10.26 -2.97 11.38
C ALA A 81 -11.30 -3.50 10.39
N ALA A 82 -10.99 -3.47 9.08
CA ALA A 82 -11.86 -4.04 8.07
C ALA A 82 -12.09 -5.55 8.28
N GLU A 83 -11.04 -6.28 8.66
CA GLU A 83 -11.10 -7.71 8.94
C GLU A 83 -11.84 -8.03 10.25
N THR A 84 -11.61 -7.24 11.30
CA THR A 84 -12.37 -7.35 12.56
C THR A 84 -13.85 -7.03 12.34
N LEU A 85 -14.19 -6.08 11.48
CA LEU A 85 -15.59 -5.79 11.12
C LEU A 85 -16.24 -6.99 10.40
N GLN A 86 -15.51 -7.68 9.53
CA GLN A 86 -15.99 -8.93 8.92
C GLN A 86 -16.25 -10.01 9.96
N ALA A 87 -15.37 -10.17 10.96
CA ALA A 87 -15.57 -11.09 12.08
C ALA A 87 -16.84 -10.78 12.89
N LEU A 88 -17.27 -9.50 12.92
CA LEU A 88 -18.51 -9.04 13.56
C LEU A 88 -19.74 -9.13 12.64
N GLY A 89 -19.61 -9.70 11.43
CA GLY A 89 -20.69 -9.84 10.46
C GLY A 89 -20.95 -8.59 9.60
N VAL A 90 -20.06 -7.60 9.63
CA VAL A 90 -20.12 -6.40 8.78
C VAL A 90 -19.16 -6.57 7.61
N TYR A 91 -19.70 -6.92 6.44
CA TYR A 91 -18.94 -7.09 5.20
C TYR A 91 -18.51 -5.75 4.61
N ALA A 92 -17.41 -5.18 5.13
CA ALA A 92 -16.90 -3.90 4.67
C ALA A 92 -16.00 -4.02 3.43
N LEU A 93 -15.16 -5.07 3.34
CA LEU A 93 -14.13 -5.23 2.29
C LEU A 93 -13.85 -6.68 1.84
N GLY A 94 -14.33 -7.70 2.58
CA GLY A 94 -14.16 -9.13 2.28
C GLY A 94 -15.37 -9.95 2.70
N GLY A 95 -15.42 -11.24 2.30
CA GLY A 95 -16.56 -12.14 2.50
C GLY A 95 -16.41 -13.16 3.62
N THR A 96 -15.20 -13.35 4.16
CA THR A 96 -14.87 -14.40 5.14
C THR A 96 -13.70 -13.94 6.00
N PHE A 97 -13.80 -14.17 7.30
CA PHE A 97 -12.70 -13.90 8.24
C PHE A 97 -11.58 -14.95 8.12
N ASP A 98 -10.35 -14.53 7.81
CA ASP A 98 -9.15 -15.37 7.86
C ASP A 98 -8.06 -14.71 8.75
N PRO A 99 -7.73 -15.28 9.92
CA PRO A 99 -6.65 -14.77 10.77
C PRO A 99 -5.29 -14.62 10.09
N LEU A 100 -5.02 -15.37 9.02
CA LEU A 100 -3.80 -15.25 8.23
C LEU A 100 -3.70 -13.90 7.53
N ASP A 101 -4.83 -13.23 7.26
CA ASP A 101 -4.88 -11.93 6.60
C ASP A 101 -4.19 -10.85 7.42
N TYR A 102 -4.24 -10.93 8.76
CA TYR A 102 -3.43 -10.05 9.61
C TYR A 102 -1.94 -10.16 9.34
N GLY A 103 -1.44 -11.38 9.10
CA GLY A 103 -0.05 -11.63 8.74
C GLY A 103 0.29 -11.05 7.38
N MET A 104 -0.62 -11.21 6.41
CA MET A 104 -0.47 -10.67 5.06
C MET A 104 -0.50 -9.15 5.03
N TYR A 105 -1.37 -8.53 5.82
CA TYR A 105 -1.43 -7.09 5.98
C TYR A 105 -0.16 -6.53 6.61
N ALA A 106 0.34 -7.18 7.67
CA ALA A 106 1.61 -6.81 8.26
C ALA A 106 2.75 -6.95 7.24
N ALA A 107 2.81 -8.06 6.49
CA ALA A 107 3.82 -8.29 5.48
C ALA A 107 3.79 -7.23 4.37
N GLY A 108 2.62 -6.94 3.80
CA GLY A 108 2.44 -5.94 2.75
C GLY A 108 2.91 -4.54 3.18
N VAL A 109 2.50 -4.11 4.39
CA VAL A 109 2.90 -2.82 4.95
C VAL A 109 4.40 -2.76 5.23
N LEU A 110 4.96 -3.80 5.85
CA LEU A 110 6.39 -3.84 6.17
C LEU A 110 7.26 -3.90 4.91
N LEU A 111 6.83 -4.61 3.87
CA LEU A 111 7.50 -4.63 2.57
C LEU A 111 7.49 -3.24 1.93
N ALA A 112 6.37 -2.53 1.97
CA ALA A 112 6.28 -1.16 1.45
C ALA A 112 7.20 -0.20 2.22
N ALA A 113 7.17 -0.27 3.55
CA ALA A 113 8.05 0.52 4.41
C ALA A 113 9.53 0.20 4.18
N ALA A 114 9.89 -1.08 4.04
CA ALA A 114 11.24 -1.51 3.75
C ALA A 114 11.72 -1.02 2.37
N LEU A 115 10.86 -1.07 1.34
CA LEU A 115 11.14 -0.54 0.02
C LEU A 115 11.36 0.97 0.07
N GLU A 116 10.49 1.70 0.77
CA GLU A 116 10.64 3.14 0.95
C GLU A 116 11.95 3.51 1.67
N GLN A 117 12.19 2.94 2.85
CA GLN A 117 13.32 3.29 3.70
C GLN A 117 14.66 2.75 3.17
N GLY A 118 14.64 1.53 2.60
CA GLY A 118 15.83 0.82 2.17
C GLY A 118 16.29 1.20 0.77
N ILE A 119 15.35 1.45 -0.15
CA ILE A 119 15.67 1.70 -1.57
C ILE A 119 15.31 3.13 -1.95
N MET A 120 14.04 3.53 -1.81
CA MET A 120 13.57 4.80 -2.38
C MET A 120 14.28 6.00 -1.78
N ARG A 121 14.35 6.08 -0.45
CA ARG A 121 15.04 7.16 0.28
C ARG A 121 16.55 7.19 0.07
N ARG A 122 17.16 6.05 -0.26
CA ARG A 122 18.62 5.94 -0.43
C ARG A 122 19.07 6.19 -1.87
N VAL A 123 18.26 5.77 -2.83
CA VAL A 123 18.63 5.74 -4.26
C VAL A 123 17.99 6.88 -5.03
N LEU A 124 16.78 7.31 -4.65
CA LEU A 124 16.05 8.35 -5.37
C LEU A 124 16.26 9.71 -4.69
N PRO A 125 17.02 10.65 -5.29
CA PRO A 125 17.36 11.92 -4.66
C PRO A 125 16.14 12.81 -4.39
N PHE A 126 15.07 12.66 -5.17
CA PHE A 126 13.82 13.42 -5.04
C PHE A 126 12.85 12.85 -3.98
N TRP A 127 13.17 11.73 -3.32
CA TRP A 127 12.24 11.09 -2.40
C TRP A 127 12.13 11.81 -1.06
N GLU A 128 13.21 12.43 -0.58
CA GLU A 128 13.22 13.28 0.62
C GLU A 128 13.23 14.77 0.31
N GLU A 129 13.13 15.17 -0.97
CA GLU A 129 13.34 16.56 -1.37
C GLU A 129 12.45 17.48 -0.54
N LYS A 130 13.10 18.20 0.38
CA LYS A 130 12.49 19.27 1.17
C LYS A 130 11.98 20.25 0.14
N HIS A 131 10.67 20.27 -0.08
CA HIS A 131 10.02 21.45 -0.60
C HIS A 131 10.42 22.61 0.31
N ALA A 132 11.40 23.40 -0.17
CA ALA A 132 11.82 24.64 0.42
C ALA A 132 10.54 25.42 0.73
N ALA A 133 10.46 25.89 1.97
CA ALA A 133 9.33 26.64 2.48
C ALA A 133 8.86 27.65 1.42
N VAL A 134 7.64 27.48 0.92
CA VAL A 134 6.95 28.54 0.20
C VAL A 134 6.92 29.73 1.17
N PRO A 135 7.59 30.85 0.87
CA PRO A 135 7.51 32.03 1.71
C PRO A 135 6.04 32.45 1.68
N ARG A 136 5.41 32.51 2.85
CA ARG A 136 4.14 33.23 2.98
C ARG A 136 4.49 34.71 2.85
N GLY A 137 4.20 35.28 1.68
CA GLY A 137 4.07 36.72 1.50
C GLY A 137 2.82 37.23 2.22
#